data_AF-A0A7S0GTN8-F1
#
_entry.id   AF-A0A7S0GTN8-F1
#
_cell.length_a   1.000
_cell.length_b   1.000
_cell.length_c   1.000
_cell.angle_alpha   90.00
_cell.angle_beta   90.00
_cell.angle_gamma   90.00
#
_symmetry.space_group_name_H-M   'P 1'
#
loop_
_entity.id
_entity.type
_entity.pdbx_description
1 polymer ?
#
loop_
_entity_poly.entity_id
_entity_poly.type
_entity_poly.pdbx_seq_one_letter_code
_entity_poly.pdbx_strand_id
1 'polypeptide(L)'
;DGGKLVACDSSEPSFEVARKYWEKAGVADIVDERLGDGKASLAALVEEQGTAGPSYDIGFIDADKRGYWHYYDVMVTSLIKKGGLIAIDNVLWYGKVADESISDKQTSAIREFN
;
A
#
# COMPACT_ATOMS: atom_id res chain seq x y z
N ASP A 1 -12.23 -14.50 16.55
CA ASP A 1 -11.09 -13.84 15.89
C ASP A 1 -11.62 -12.87 14.85
N GLY A 2 -11.15 -11.62 14.91
CA GLY A 2 -11.54 -10.56 13.97
C GLY A 2 -10.38 -10.20 13.05
N GLY A 3 -10.69 -9.71 11.85
CA GLY A 3 -9.68 -9.19 10.93
C GLY A 3 -8.97 -7.96 11.51
N LYS A 4 -7.77 -7.67 10.98
CA LYS A 4 -7.01 -6.46 11.28
C LYS A 4 -6.58 -5.80 9.96
N LEU A 5 -6.51 -4.48 9.96
CA LEU A 5 -6.06 -3.67 8.83
C LEU A 5 -4.93 -2.76 9.31
N VAL A 6 -3.80 -2.78 8.62
CA VAL A 6 -2.79 -1.73 8.77
C VAL A 6 -2.96 -0.73 7.63
N ALA A 7 -3.18 0.54 7.95
CA ALA A 7 -3.35 1.62 6.99
C ALA A 7 -2.17 2.58 7.06
N CYS A 8 -1.43 2.74 5.96
CA CYS A 8 -0.26 3.62 5.87
C CYS A 8 -0.56 4.82 4.97
N ASP A 9 -0.38 6.03 5.48
CA ASP A 9 -0.54 7.27 4.71
C ASP A 9 0.37 8.36 5.31
N SER A 10 0.79 9.31 4.48
CA SER A 10 1.60 10.46 4.90
C SER A 10 0.76 11.68 5.29
N SER A 11 -0.54 11.65 5.03
CA SER A 11 -1.47 12.77 5.15
C SER A 11 -2.31 12.68 6.43
N GLU A 12 -1.90 13.42 7.47
CA GLU A 12 -2.70 13.55 8.69
C GLU A 12 -4.13 14.05 8.42
N PRO A 13 -4.37 15.05 7.54
CA PRO A 13 -5.74 15.44 7.19
C PRO A 13 -6.57 14.29 6.59
N SER A 14 -5.94 13.38 5.85
CA SER A 14 -6.63 12.20 5.31
C SER A 14 -7.00 11.22 6.42
N PHE A 15 -6.11 10.99 7.37
CA PHE A 15 -6.41 10.15 8.53
C PHE A 15 -7.44 10.77 9.49
N GLU A 16 -7.43 12.08 9.70
CA GLU A 16 -8.50 12.75 10.45
C GLU A 16 -9.89 12.49 9.85
N VAL A 17 -9.99 12.44 8.51
CA VAL A 17 -11.23 12.05 7.83
C VAL A 17 -11.47 10.55 7.99
N ALA A 18 -10.47 9.71 7.75
CA ALA A 18 -10.59 8.26 7.82
C ALA A 18 -11.07 7.78 9.20
N ARG A 19 -10.46 8.26 10.29
CA ARG A 19 -10.85 7.95 11.68
C ARG A 19 -12.33 8.21 11.94
N LYS A 20 -12.86 9.36 11.50
CA LYS A 20 -14.30 9.70 11.63
C LYS A 20 -15.20 8.68 10.93
N TYR A 21 -14.78 8.14 9.79
CA TYR A 21 -15.57 7.17 9.05
C TYR A 21 -15.38 5.73 9.54
N TRP A 22 -14.19 5.37 10.03
CA TRP A 22 -13.96 4.10 10.71
C TRP A 22 -14.81 3.99 11.99
N GLU A 23 -14.91 5.06 12.77
CA GLU A 23 -15.79 5.13 13.94
C GLU A 23 -17.26 4.96 13.55
N LYS A 24 -17.73 5.72 12.54
CA LYS A 24 -19.11 5.62 12.04
C LYS A 24 -19.45 4.22 11.49
N ALA A 25 -18.48 3.56 10.86
CA ALA A 25 -18.63 2.20 10.34
C ALA A 25 -18.47 1.11 11.42
N GLY A 26 -18.04 1.48 12.64
CA GLY A 26 -17.83 0.52 13.73
C GLY A 26 -16.64 -0.41 13.52
N VAL A 27 -15.59 0.05 12.81
CA VAL A 27 -14.39 -0.75 12.49
C VAL A 27 -13.09 -0.11 13.00
N ALA A 28 -13.17 1.00 13.74
CA ALA A 28 -11.98 1.71 14.21
C ALA A 28 -11.04 0.83 15.08
N ASP A 29 -11.58 -0.15 15.80
CA ASP A 29 -10.87 -1.07 16.68
C ASP A 29 -10.03 -2.14 15.93
N ILE A 30 -10.26 -2.30 14.63
CA ILE A 30 -9.50 -3.23 13.79
C ILE A 30 -8.45 -2.54 12.91
N VAL A 31 -8.41 -1.20 12.91
CA VAL A 31 -7.45 -0.43 12.10
C VAL A 31 -6.26 -0.01 12.96
N ASP A 32 -5.06 -0.38 12.51
CA ASP A 32 -3.77 0.11 12.96
C ASP A 32 -3.26 1.14 11.94
N GLU A 33 -3.18 2.40 12.37
CA GLU A 33 -2.83 3.51 11.50
C GLU A 33 -1.33 3.85 11.61
N ARG A 34 -0.65 3.96 10.47
CA ARG A 34 0.76 4.33 10.36
C ARG A 34 0.89 5.65 9.58
N LEU A 35 0.92 6.75 10.33
CA LEU A 35 1.18 8.08 9.78
C LEU A 35 2.68 8.27 9.48
N GLY A 36 2.99 8.51 8.20
CA GLY A 36 4.34 8.83 7.76
C GLY A 36 4.62 8.47 6.30
N ASP A 37 5.90 8.47 5.94
CA ASP A 37 6.32 7.99 4.62
C ASP A 37 5.96 6.51 4.43
N GLY A 38 5.42 6.17 3.26
CA GLY A 38 4.95 4.81 2.98
C GLY A 38 6.08 3.78 3.03
N LYS A 39 7.27 4.11 2.54
CA LYS A 39 8.41 3.17 2.53
C LYS A 39 8.96 2.96 3.93
N ALA A 40 9.04 4.03 4.72
CA ALA A 40 9.40 3.94 6.12
C ALA A 40 8.40 3.08 6.92
N SER A 41 7.10 3.23 6.63
CA SER A 41 6.05 2.41 7.25
C SER A 41 6.22 0.94 6.90
N LEU A 42 6.43 0.60 5.62
CA LEU A 42 6.69 -0.79 5.21
C LEU A 42 7.95 -1.37 5.87
N ALA A 43 9.03 -0.59 5.97
CA ALA A 43 10.26 -1.05 6.64
C ALA A 43 10.02 -1.39 8.11
N ALA A 44 9.25 -0.56 8.84
CA ALA A 44 8.87 -0.84 10.23
C ALA A 44 8.01 -2.11 10.34
N LEU A 45 7.07 -2.33 9.42
CA LEU A 45 6.24 -3.55 9.40
C LEU A 45 7.06 -4.82 9.17
N VAL A 46 8.09 -4.75 8.32
CA VAL A 46 9.04 -5.87 8.11
C VAL A 46 9.85 -6.13 9.38
N GLU A 47 10.31 -5.07 10.05
CA GLU A 47 11.04 -5.21 11.32
C GLU A 47 10.15 -5.84 12.42
N GLU A 48 8.90 -5.41 12.52
CA GLU A 48 7.91 -5.93 13.47
C GLU A 48 7.60 -7.42 13.26
N GLN A 49 7.60 -7.91 12.01
CA GLN A 49 7.46 -9.34 11.72
C GLN A 49 8.68 -10.15 12.17
N GLY A 50 9.87 -9.53 12.16
CA GLY A 50 11.12 -10.16 12.60
C GLY A 50 11.34 -11.54 11.97
N THR A 51 11.59 -12.55 12.79
CA THR A 51 11.82 -13.93 12.33
C THR A 51 10.54 -14.73 12.08
N ALA A 52 9.36 -14.18 12.39
CA ALA A 52 8.08 -14.84 12.13
C ALA A 52 7.77 -14.89 10.62
N GLY A 53 8.32 -13.96 9.85
CA GLY A 53 8.17 -13.88 8.40
C GLY A 53 6.82 -13.30 7.94
N PRO A 54 6.53 -13.39 6.63
CA PRO A 54 5.36 -12.78 6.02
C PRO A 54 4.04 -13.31 6.60
N SER A 55 3.21 -12.42 7.11
CA SER A 55 1.97 -12.76 7.85
C SER A 55 0.69 -12.17 7.27
N TYR A 56 0.77 -11.22 6.33
CA TYR A 56 -0.41 -10.55 5.77
C TYR A 56 -1.07 -11.41 4.69
N ASP A 57 -2.41 -11.45 4.70
CA ASP A 57 -3.21 -12.19 3.71
C ASP A 57 -3.38 -11.42 2.39
N ILE A 58 -3.53 -10.09 2.49
CA ILE A 58 -3.84 -9.20 1.38
C ILE A 58 -2.99 -7.93 1.49
N GLY A 59 -2.40 -7.49 0.39
CA GLY A 59 -1.79 -6.17 0.22
C GLY A 59 -2.54 -5.34 -0.81
N PHE A 60 -2.74 -4.05 -0.53
CA PHE A 60 -3.31 -3.10 -1.47
C PHE A 60 -2.36 -1.91 -1.67
N ILE A 61 -1.94 -1.66 -2.91
CA ILE A 61 -1.02 -0.57 -3.25
C ILE A 61 -1.79 0.50 -4.03
N ASP A 62 -2.04 1.63 -3.38
CA ASP A 62 -2.57 2.86 -3.99
C ASP A 62 -1.86 4.10 -3.40
N ALA A 63 -0.54 4.10 -3.47
CA ALA A 63 0.30 5.16 -2.92
C ALA A 63 0.92 6.03 -4.03
N ASP A 64 2.10 6.60 -3.77
CA ASP A 64 2.85 7.33 -4.79
C ASP A 64 3.30 6.40 -5.92
N LYS A 65 2.97 6.76 -7.15
CA LYS A 65 3.14 5.88 -8.32
C LYS A 65 4.60 5.57 -8.65
N ARG A 66 5.52 6.45 -8.25
CA ARG A 66 6.97 6.27 -8.41
C ARG A 66 7.55 5.21 -7.46
N GLY A 67 6.84 4.92 -6.37
CA GLY A 67 7.22 3.91 -5.39
C GLY A 67 6.67 2.51 -5.66
N TYR A 68 5.83 2.32 -6.68
CA TYR A 68 5.08 1.07 -6.91
C TYR A 68 5.95 -0.18 -6.90
N TRP A 69 7.07 -0.17 -7.63
CA TRP A 69 8.01 -1.29 -7.65
C TRP A 69 8.54 -1.64 -6.25
N HIS A 70 8.89 -0.64 -5.44
CA HIS A 70 9.38 -0.87 -4.09
C HIS A 70 8.27 -1.42 -3.17
N TYR A 71 7.06 -0.87 -3.25
CA TYR A 71 5.93 -1.37 -2.46
C TYR A 71 5.61 -2.83 -2.82
N TYR A 72 5.58 -3.15 -4.11
CA TYR A 72 5.33 -4.51 -4.59
C TYR A 72 6.42 -5.48 -4.14
N ASP A 73 7.69 -5.12 -4.32
CA ASP A 73 8.83 -5.98 -3.95
C ASP A 73 8.83 -6.31 -2.46
N VAL A 74 8.64 -5.30 -1.59
CA VAL A 74 8.57 -5.52 -0.14
C VAL A 74 7.34 -6.36 0.23
N MET A 75 6.19 -6.11 -0.40
CA MET A 75 4.99 -6.92 -0.17
C MET A 75 5.23 -8.39 -0.53
N VAL A 76 5.78 -8.68 -1.71
CA VAL A 76 6.01 -10.06 -2.17
C VAL A 76 7.08 -10.78 -1.35
N THR A 77 8.17 -10.09 -1.01
CA THR A 77 9.33 -10.73 -0.38
C THR A 77 9.21 -10.86 1.12
N SER A 78 8.50 -9.92 1.76
CA SER A 78 8.61 -9.72 3.21
C SER A 78 7.27 -9.70 3.93
N LEU A 79 6.21 -9.11 3.37
CA LEU A 79 4.97 -8.88 4.15
C LEU A 79 3.85 -9.88 3.85
N ILE A 80 3.61 -10.22 2.59
CA ILE A 80 2.48 -11.07 2.17
C ILE A 80 2.86 -12.55 2.23
N LYS A 81 2.00 -13.35 2.87
CA LYS A 81 2.19 -14.79 2.95
C LYS A 81 2.15 -15.45 1.58
N LYS A 82 2.78 -16.62 1.44
CA LYS A 82 2.65 -17.44 0.24
C LYS A 82 1.17 -17.79 0.00
N GLY A 83 0.68 -17.48 -1.19
CA GLY A 83 -0.74 -17.66 -1.57
C GLY A 83 -1.65 -16.49 -1.17
N GLY A 84 -1.10 -15.42 -0.59
CA GLY A 84 -1.81 -14.16 -0.39
C GLY A 84 -2.03 -13.39 -1.70
N LEU A 85 -2.83 -12.33 -1.63
CA LEU A 85 -3.21 -11.50 -2.77
C LEU A 85 -2.58 -10.11 -2.68
N ILE A 86 -2.01 -9.62 -3.77
CA ILE A 86 -1.61 -8.21 -3.90
C ILE A 86 -2.48 -7.57 -4.99
N ALA A 87 -3.18 -6.50 -4.64
CA ALA A 87 -3.95 -5.69 -5.56
C ALA A 87 -3.30 -4.29 -5.68
N ILE A 88 -3.27 -3.75 -6.89
CA ILE A 88 -2.55 -2.52 -7.21
C ILE A 88 -3.45 -1.66 -8.09
N ASP A 89 -3.74 -0.44 -7.65
CA ASP A 89 -4.64 0.45 -8.37
C ASP A 89 -3.90 1.32 -9.40
N ASN A 90 -4.66 1.82 -10.37
CA ASN A 90 -4.28 2.77 -11.41
C ASN A 90 -3.22 2.30 -12.42
N VAL A 91 -3.02 0.99 -12.57
CA VAL A 91 -2.04 0.40 -13.52
C VAL A 91 -2.28 0.80 -14.99
N LEU A 92 -3.51 1.17 -15.36
CA LEU A 92 -3.81 1.68 -16.71
C LEU A 92 -3.59 3.18 -16.88
N TRP A 93 -3.44 3.93 -15.78
CA TRP A 93 -3.15 5.37 -15.73
C TRP A 93 -3.85 6.23 -16.80
N TYR A 94 -5.19 6.16 -16.86
CA TYR A 94 -6.01 6.88 -17.85
C TYR A 94 -5.69 6.54 -19.32
N GLY A 95 -5.12 5.36 -19.59
CA GLY A 95 -4.64 4.94 -20.90
C GLY A 95 -3.24 5.46 -21.26
N LYS A 96 -2.63 6.33 -20.45
CA LYS A 96 -1.35 6.99 -20.76
C LYS A 96 -0.18 6.02 -20.86
N VAL A 97 -0.24 4.90 -20.14
CA VAL A 97 0.82 3.88 -20.20
C VAL A 97 0.98 3.27 -21.60
N ALA A 98 -0.10 3.25 -22.40
CA ALA A 98 -0.10 2.75 -23.77
C ALA A 98 0.31 3.79 -24.81
N ASP A 99 0.41 5.08 -24.44
CA ASP A 99 0.84 6.15 -25.34
C ASP A 99 2.35 6.42 -25.14
N GLU A 100 3.16 5.99 -26.11
CA GLU A 100 4.62 6.14 -26.07
C GLU A 100 5.08 7.61 -26.09
N SER A 101 4.24 8.53 -26.55
CA SER A 101 4.58 9.97 -26.55
C SER A 101 4.52 10.60 -25.16
N ILE A 102 3.88 9.93 -24.19
CA ILE A 102 3.76 10.39 -22.82
C ILE A 102 4.89 9.81 -21.97
N SER A 103 5.70 10.70 -21.37
CA SER A 103 6.89 10.34 -20.60
C SER A 103 7.00 11.08 -19.27
N ASP A 104 5.88 11.53 -18.69
CA ASP A 104 5.90 12.10 -17.34
C ASP A 104 6.32 11.05 -16.30
N LYS A 105 6.85 11.51 -15.17
CA LYS A 105 7.47 10.63 -14.17
C LYS A 105 6.52 9.56 -13.61
N GLN A 106 5.22 9.83 -13.53
CA GLN A 106 4.26 8.86 -13.01
C GLN A 106 3.91 7.83 -14.09
N THR A 107 3.63 8.29 -15.31
CA THR A 107 3.34 7.39 -16.43
C THR A 107 4.52 6.45 -16.70
N SER A 108 5.75 6.96 -16.71
CA SER A 108 6.94 6.14 -16.91
C SER A 108 7.14 5.10 -15.80
N ALA A 109 6.91 5.47 -14.54
CA ALA A 109 7.05 4.54 -13.41
C ALA A 109 6.00 3.43 -13.44
N ILE A 110 4.74 3.74 -13.78
CA ILE A 110 3.69 2.73 -13.92
C ILE A 110 3.95 1.85 -15.14
N ARG A 111 4.46 2.41 -16.25
CA ARG A 111 4.84 1.64 -17.43
C ARG A 111 6.00 0.68 -17.16
N GLU A 112 6.99 1.09 -16.36
CA GLU A 112 8.08 0.21 -15.90
C GLU A 112 7.60 -0.86 -14.91
N PHE A 113 6.53 -0.57 -14.17
CA PHE A 113 5.93 -1.50 -13.23
C PHE A 113 5.13 -2.62 -13.91
N ASN A 114 4.39 -2.30 -14.98
CA ASN A 114 3.54 -3.25 -15.73
C ASN A 114 4.35 -4.22 -16.60
#